data_AF-A0A4Z2GGZ2-F1
#
_entry.id   AF-A0A4Z2GGZ2-F1
#
_cell.length_a   1.000
_cell.length_b   1.000
_cell.length_c   1.000
_cell.angle_alpha   90.00
_cell.angle_beta   90.00
_cell.angle_gamma   90.00
#
_symmetry.space_group_name_H-M   'P 1'
#
loop_
_entity.id
_entity.type
_entity.pdbx_description
1 polymer ?
#
loop_
_entity_poly.entity_id
_entity_poly.type
_entity_poly.pdbx_seq_one_letter_code
_entity_poly.pdbx_strand_id
1 'polypeptide(L)'
;MAAVDIKGTMKDFCSPACLLSFKSDAGSTQAPQRLCSRCNAACTTLCQLTLNESVHTFCGNSCLGDFRRDNVADCEHCGAAFCHEPLKLKLEEDKSVCSQECLDRLKEVLRSHRER
;
A
#
# COMPACT_ATOMS: atom_id res chain seq x y z
N MET A 1 -8.19 -7.89 -40.44
CA MET A 1 -9.17 -9.00 -40.41
C MET A 1 -10.40 -8.43 -39.73
N ALA A 2 -11.52 -8.30 -40.43
CA ALA A 2 -12.72 -7.71 -39.86
C ALA A 2 -13.53 -8.77 -39.10
N ALA A 3 -13.82 -8.51 -37.83
CA ALA A 3 -14.72 -9.33 -37.03
C ALA A 3 -15.89 -8.47 -36.55
N VAL A 4 -17.11 -8.98 -36.74
CA VAL A 4 -18.34 -8.37 -36.24
C VAL A 4 -18.56 -8.84 -34.81
N ASP A 5 -18.62 -7.90 -33.88
CA ASP A 5 -19.05 -8.17 -32.51
C ASP A 5 -20.56 -8.51 -32.48
N ILE A 6 -21.00 -9.27 -31.48
CA ILE A 6 -22.42 -9.65 -31.27
C ILE A 6 -23.37 -8.45 -31.15
N LYS A 7 -22.85 -7.24 -30.92
CA LYS A 7 -23.61 -5.99 -30.90
C LYS A 7 -23.60 -5.22 -32.24
N GLY A 8 -23.16 -5.84 -33.34
CA GLY A 8 -23.19 -5.27 -34.69
C GLY A 8 -22.14 -4.19 -34.95
N THR A 9 -21.15 -4.02 -34.07
CA THR A 9 -20.06 -3.07 -34.28
C THR A 9 -18.91 -3.77 -35.01
N MET A 10 -18.58 -3.30 -36.21
CA MET A 10 -17.40 -3.78 -36.96
C MET A 10 -16.14 -3.13 -36.37
N LYS A 11 -15.22 -3.95 -35.86
CA LYS A 11 -13.95 -3.45 -35.32
C LYS A 11 -12.80 -4.16 -36.02
N ASP A 12 -11.87 -3.38 -36.58
CA ASP A 12 -10.70 -3.92 -37.24
C ASP A 12 -9.64 -4.27 -36.18
N PHE A 13 -9.17 -5.51 -36.22
CA PHE A 13 -8.12 -5.99 -35.34
C PHE A 13 -6.85 -6.21 -36.16
N CYS A 14 -5.72 -5.71 -35.66
CA CYS A 14 -4.46 -5.75 -36.39
C CYS A 14 -3.87 -7.16 -36.51
N SER A 15 -4.34 -8.11 -35.69
CA SER A 15 -3.83 -9.48 -35.68
C SER A 15 -4.83 -10.45 -35.04
N PRO A 16 -4.76 -11.76 -35.36
CA PRO A 16 -5.59 -12.78 -34.73
C PRO A 16 -5.35 -12.89 -33.20
N ALA A 17 -4.18 -12.46 -32.70
CA ALA A 17 -3.91 -12.35 -31.28
C ALA A 17 -4.81 -11.30 -30.59
N CYS A 18 -4.95 -10.11 -31.17
CA CYS A 18 -5.83 -9.07 -30.64
C CYS A 18 -7.31 -9.49 -30.66
N LEU A 19 -7.72 -10.28 -31.65
CA LEU A 19 -9.08 -10.82 -31.75
C LEU A 19 -9.35 -11.88 -30.67
N LEU A 20 -8.39 -12.74 -30.38
CA LEU A 20 -8.50 -13.75 -29.33
C LEU A 20 -8.57 -13.09 -27.94
N SER A 21 -7.71 -12.13 -27.64
CA SER A 21 -7.76 -11.37 -26.37
C SER A 21 -9.11 -10.67 -26.17
N PHE A 22 -9.69 -10.11 -27.24
CA PHE A 22 -11.01 -9.47 -27.16
C PHE A 22 -12.14 -10.49 -26.91
N LYS A 23 -12.11 -11.65 -27.57
CA LYS A 23 -13.10 -12.72 -27.31
C LYS A 23 -12.97 -13.32 -25.91
N SER A 24 -11.77 -13.36 -25.35
CA SER A 24 -11.51 -13.84 -23.99
C SER A 24 -11.99 -12.85 -22.91
N ASP A 25 -12.04 -11.55 -23.21
CA ASP A 25 -12.52 -10.51 -22.28
C ASP A 25 -14.06 -10.38 -22.24
N ALA A 26 -14.77 -10.93 -23.25
CA ALA A 26 -16.24 -10.90 -23.29
C ALA A 26 -16.92 -11.74 -22.19
N GLY A 27 -16.16 -12.53 -21.42
CA GLY A 27 -16.63 -13.29 -20.27
C GLY A 27 -16.00 -12.78 -18.98
N SER A 28 -16.62 -11.80 -18.33
CA SER A 28 -16.28 -11.30 -16.99
C SER A 28 -15.01 -10.45 -16.90
N THR A 29 -15.07 -9.23 -17.44
CA THR A 29 -14.21 -8.10 -17.01
C THR A 29 -14.62 -7.61 -15.61
N GLN A 30 -14.70 -8.50 -14.62
CA GLN A 30 -14.68 -8.05 -13.24
C GLN A 30 -13.21 -7.78 -12.92
N ALA A 31 -12.72 -6.60 -13.32
CA ALA A 31 -11.42 -6.10 -12.88
C ALA A 31 -11.29 -6.40 -11.38
N PRO A 32 -10.15 -6.91 -10.90
CA PRO A 32 -9.99 -7.31 -9.51
C PRO A 32 -10.35 -6.12 -8.62
N GLN A 33 -11.56 -6.16 -8.08
CA GLN A 33 -12.12 -5.09 -7.28
C GLN A 33 -11.34 -5.10 -5.98
N ARG A 34 -10.37 -4.18 -5.87
CA ARG A 34 -9.54 -4.13 -4.67
C ARG A 34 -10.40 -3.59 -3.54
N LEU A 35 -10.40 -4.35 -2.45
CA LEU A 35 -11.20 -4.05 -1.27
C LEU A 35 -10.43 -3.05 -0.39
N CYS A 36 -11.19 -2.18 0.27
CA CYS A 36 -10.63 -1.28 1.27
C CYS A 36 -10.16 -2.08 2.49
N SER A 37 -8.90 -1.94 2.91
CA SER A 37 -8.36 -2.64 4.09
C SER A 37 -9.04 -2.25 5.40
N ARG A 38 -9.77 -1.12 5.45
CA ARG A 38 -10.50 -0.67 6.65
C ARG A 38 -11.97 -1.11 6.68
N CYS A 39 -12.72 -0.87 5.61
CA CYS A 39 -14.16 -1.14 5.55
C CYS A 39 -14.55 -2.35 4.69
N ASN A 40 -13.56 -3.01 4.07
CA ASN A 40 -13.73 -4.16 3.18
C ASN A 40 -14.69 -3.92 2.00
N ALA A 41 -14.96 -2.65 1.66
CA ALA A 41 -15.80 -2.28 0.53
C ALA A 41 -14.99 -2.27 -0.77
N ALA A 42 -15.59 -2.77 -1.85
CA ALA A 42 -15.05 -2.65 -3.19
C ALA A 42 -15.05 -1.17 -3.61
N CYS A 43 -13.91 -0.65 -4.04
CA CYS A 43 -13.80 0.73 -4.50
C CYS A 43 -12.95 0.83 -5.76
N THR A 44 -13.35 1.71 -6.66
CA THR A 44 -12.63 2.02 -7.91
C THR A 44 -11.56 3.09 -7.70
N THR A 45 -11.75 3.98 -6.72
CA THR A 45 -10.77 5.01 -6.34
C THR A 45 -10.07 4.56 -5.07
N LEU A 46 -8.78 4.22 -5.19
CA LEU A 46 -8.04 3.60 -4.10
C LEU A 46 -6.86 4.49 -3.71
N CYS A 47 -6.88 5.00 -2.48
CA CYS A 47 -5.69 5.53 -1.86
C CYS A 47 -4.78 4.35 -1.48
N GLN A 48 -3.53 4.37 -1.92
CA GLN A 48 -2.54 3.35 -1.57
C GLN A 48 -1.63 3.89 -0.47
N LEU A 49 -1.39 3.06 0.54
CA LEU A 49 -0.41 3.31 1.59
C LEU A 49 0.47 2.08 1.72
N THR A 50 1.78 2.25 1.60
CA THR A 50 2.72 1.19 1.93
C THR A 50 3.00 1.26 3.43
N LEU A 51 2.58 0.23 4.15
CA LEU A 51 2.84 0.02 5.57
C LEU A 51 3.61 -1.29 5.72
N ASN A 52 4.79 -1.30 6.36
CA ASN A 52 5.52 -2.55 6.65
C ASN A 52 5.75 -3.38 5.39
N GLU A 53 6.16 -2.72 4.30
CA GLU A 53 6.35 -3.34 2.97
C GLU A 53 5.06 -3.97 2.36
N SER A 54 3.90 -3.75 3.01
CA SER A 54 2.59 -4.19 2.56
C SER A 54 1.80 -3.02 2.00
N VAL A 55 1.29 -3.16 0.78
CA VAL A 55 0.47 -2.12 0.15
C VAL A 55 -0.98 -2.27 0.58
N HIS A 56 -1.43 -1.37 1.45
CA HIS A 56 -2.83 -1.28 1.87
C HIS A 56 -3.59 -0.31 0.96
N THR A 57 -4.77 -0.74 0.52
CA THR A 57 -5.67 0.05 -0.33
C THR A 57 -6.87 0.52 0.47
N PHE A 58 -7.24 1.80 0.32
CA PHE A 58 -8.36 2.41 1.03
C PHE A 58 -9.29 3.11 0.05
N CYS A 59 -10.60 3.09 0.31
CA CYS A 59 -11.59 3.75 -0.53
C CYS A 59 -11.56 5.29 -0.47
N GLY A 60 -10.73 5.88 0.40
CA GLY A 60 -10.56 7.33 0.50
C GLY A 60 -9.70 7.75 1.69
N ASN A 61 -9.47 9.07 1.78
CA ASN A 61 -8.70 9.70 2.85
C ASN A 61 -9.28 9.47 4.25
N SER A 62 -10.60 9.29 4.37
CA SER A 62 -11.27 9.01 5.64
C SER A 62 -10.77 7.68 6.21
N CYS A 63 -10.92 6.58 5.44
CA CYS A 63 -10.47 5.26 5.85
C CYS A 63 -8.95 5.17 6.02
N LEU A 64 -8.19 5.87 5.18
CA LEU A 64 -6.74 5.98 5.31
C LEU A 64 -6.34 6.68 6.62
N GLY A 65 -7.00 7.77 6.97
CA GLY A 65 -6.75 8.54 8.18
C GLY A 65 -7.11 7.77 9.45
N ASP A 66 -8.26 7.09 9.46
CA ASP A 66 -8.64 6.19 10.56
C ASP A 66 -7.63 5.06 10.73
N PHE A 67 -7.24 4.42 9.63
CA PHE A 67 -6.25 3.34 9.67
C PHE A 67 -4.89 3.83 10.17
N ARG A 68 -4.43 5.01 9.72
CA ARG A 68 -3.20 5.62 10.24
C ARG A 68 -3.31 5.91 11.72
N ARG A 69 -4.42 6.46 12.20
CA ARG A 69 -4.61 6.79 13.63
C ARG A 69 -4.62 5.54 14.51
N ASP A 70 -5.14 4.43 14.00
CA ASP A 70 -5.14 3.12 14.67
C ASP A 70 -3.72 2.52 14.78
N ASN A 71 -2.87 2.79 13.78
CA ASN A 71 -1.53 2.22 13.64
C ASN A 71 -0.41 3.25 13.82
N VAL A 72 -0.70 4.43 14.38
CA VAL A 72 0.30 5.49 14.58
C VAL A 72 1.06 5.21 15.87
N ALA A 73 2.38 5.16 15.77
CA ALA A 73 3.29 5.14 16.89
C ALA A 73 4.09 6.45 16.94
N ASP A 74 4.48 6.86 18.13
CA ASP A 74 5.30 8.04 18.35
C ASP A 74 6.77 7.65 18.36
N CYS A 75 7.60 8.40 17.63
CA CYS A 75 9.03 8.13 17.62
C CYS A 75 9.69 8.66 18.90
N GLU A 76 10.35 7.80 19.67
CA GLU A 76 11.03 8.24 20.89
C GLU A 76 12.18 9.23 20.61
N HIS A 77 12.77 9.20 19.41
CA HIS A 77 13.90 10.06 19.07
C HIS A 77 13.48 11.47 18.62
N CYS A 78 12.44 11.60 17.79
CA CYS A 78 12.04 12.87 17.19
C CYS A 78 10.61 13.31 17.55
N GLY A 79 9.86 12.50 18.31
CA GLY A 79 8.47 12.76 18.66
C GLY A 79 7.51 12.72 17.46
N ALA A 80 7.97 12.31 16.28
CA ALA A 80 7.14 12.26 15.09
C ALA A 80 6.18 11.07 15.15
N ALA A 81 4.93 11.34 14.83
CA ALA A 81 3.91 10.32 14.59
C ALA A 81 4.20 9.59 13.26
N PHE A 82 4.41 8.28 13.31
CA PHE A 82 4.65 7.43 12.15
C PHE A 82 3.72 6.22 12.17
N CYS A 83 3.36 5.69 11.01
CA CYS A 83 2.41 4.59 10.90
C CYS A 83 3.03 3.29 10.38
N HIS A 84 4.29 3.31 9.96
CA HIS A 84 5.02 2.14 9.46
C HIS A 84 5.78 1.42 10.56
N GLU A 85 6.34 0.25 10.23
CA GLU A 85 6.97 -0.63 11.20
C GLU A 85 8.08 0.12 11.94
N PRO A 86 7.97 0.27 13.26
CA PRO A 86 9.04 0.86 14.03
C PRO A 86 10.27 0.00 13.87
N LEU A 87 11.41 0.62 13.57
CA LEU A 87 12.67 -0.08 13.65
C LEU A 87 12.92 -0.39 15.13
N LYS A 88 12.78 -1.67 15.50
CA LYS A 88 13.00 -2.14 16.87
C LYS A 88 14.49 -2.35 17.10
N LEU A 89 15.06 -1.57 18.00
CA LEU A 89 16.38 -1.86 18.55
C LEU A 89 16.24 -2.97 19.58
N LYS A 90 17.01 -4.06 19.43
CA LYS A 90 17.25 -5.02 20.51
C LYS A 90 18.14 -4.36 21.57
N LEU A 91 17.57 -3.46 22.35
CA LEU A 91 18.16 -2.96 23.58
C LEU A 91 17.35 -3.53 24.77
N GLU A 92 17.86 -3.39 25.98
CA GLU A 92 17.15 -3.78 27.21
C GLU A 92 15.79 -3.03 27.40
N GLU A 93 15.54 -1.97 26.62
CA GLU A 93 14.25 -1.28 26.48
C GLU A 93 13.76 -1.37 25.02
N ASP A 94 12.49 -1.74 24.83
CA ASP A 94 11.78 -1.79 23.54
C ASP A 94 11.55 -0.38 22.95
N LYS A 95 12.61 0.27 22.48
CA LYS A 95 12.53 1.62 21.89
C LYS A 95 12.16 1.56 20.41
N SER A 96 11.11 2.28 20.03
CA SER A 96 10.57 2.38 18.67
C SER A 96 10.95 3.71 18.01
N VAL A 97 11.40 3.65 16.76
CA VAL A 97 11.76 4.85 15.98
C VAL A 97 11.21 4.81 14.56
N CYS A 98 10.98 5.99 13.99
CA CYS A 98 10.36 6.17 12.69
C CYS A 98 11.30 5.98 11.49
N SER A 99 12.61 5.89 11.67
CA SER A 99 13.54 5.79 10.55
C SER A 99 14.91 5.29 10.97
N GLN A 100 15.67 4.77 10.00
CA GLN A 100 17.04 4.28 10.24
C GLN A 100 17.95 5.41 10.74
N GLU A 101 17.74 6.64 10.26
CA GLU A 101 18.48 7.82 10.72
C GLU A 101 18.20 8.13 12.20
N CYS A 102 16.93 8.06 12.62
CA CYS A 102 16.55 8.19 14.03
C CYS A 102 17.09 7.03 14.87
N LEU A 103 17.14 5.82 14.30
CA LEU A 103 17.70 4.63 14.95
C LEU A 103 19.19 4.78 15.23
N ASP A 104 19.98 5.20 14.24
CA ASP A 104 21.43 5.31 14.38
C ASP A 104 21.83 6.46 15.32
N ARG A 105 21.11 7.59 15.28
CA ARG A 105 21.27 8.65 16.28
C ARG A 105 20.94 8.18 17.70
N LEU A 106 19.85 7.43 17.88
CA LEU A 106 19.50 6.86 19.18
C LEU A 106 20.59 5.91 19.70
N LYS A 107 21.16 5.05 18.84
CA LYS A 107 22.30 4.18 19.20
C LYS A 107 23.53 4.97 19.61
N GLU A 108 23.84 6.07 18.92
CA GLU A 108 24.99 6.91 19.21
C GLU A 108 24.87 7.61 20.57
N VAL A 109 23.68 8.13 20.89
CA VAL A 109 23.37 8.73 22.20
C VAL A 109 23.49 7.69 23.31
N LEU A 110 22.94 6.48 23.11
CA LEU A 110 23.04 5.38 24.07
C LEU A 110 24.49 4.92 24.29
N ARG A 111 25.30 4.85 23.22
CA ARG A 111 26.74 4.55 23.32
C ARG A 111 27.45 5.62 24.14
N SER A 112 27.17 6.89 23.87
CA SER A 112 27.77 8.02 24.59
C SER A 112 27.41 8.07 26.08
N HIS A 113 26.22 7.59 26.45
CA HIS A 113 25.79 7.48 27.85
C HIS A 113 26.41 6.29 28.59
N ARG A 114 26.85 5.23 27.90
CA ARG A 114 27.43 4.02 28.52
C ARG A 114 28.92 4.19 28.86
N GLU A 115 29.59 5.19 28.27
CA GLU A 115 31.02 5.47 28.46
C GLU A 115 31.30 6.62 29.46
N ARG A 116 30.29 7.09 30.20
CA ARG A 116 30.47 8.03 31.31
C ARG A 116 30.26 7.38 32.67
#